data_AF-A0A1T1IB77-F1
#
_entry.id   AF-A0A1T1IB77-F1
#
_cell.length_a   1.000
_cell.length_b   1.000
_cell.length_c   1.000
_cell.angle_alpha   90.00
_cell.angle_beta   90.00
_cell.angle_gamma   90.00
#
_symmetry.space_group_name_H-M   'P 1'
#
loop_
_entity.id
_entity.type
_entity.pdbx_description
1 polymer ?
#
loop_
_entity_poly.entity_id
_entity_poly.type
_entity_poly.pdbx_seq_one_letter_code
_entity_poly.pdbx_strand_id
1 'polypeptide(L)'
;MHDELPAALATLVSQLPLPWITVAPQAGPALDWLPIFAFAQGRVGIGLSSQGAWVQVHDQRVMPCIEGAALVALLPLLEMPLEQVRALLSEGLDRHGLPQAIGEHFPFARVVATGLLSPSEYWTTRALQWAADGVRCATVQAALHTLSENGPTQNVRHRARKLARHLPVNALRSGE
;
A
#
# COMPACT_ATOMS: atom_id res chain seq x y z
N MET A 1 -0.79 2.36 -15.20
CA MET A 1 -0.18 2.89 -13.96
C MET A 1 -1.22 3.84 -13.39
N HIS A 2 -2.14 3.32 -12.58
CA HIS A 2 -3.19 4.14 -11.96
C HIS A 2 -2.91 4.16 -10.47
N ASP A 3 -2.31 5.26 -10.05
CA ASP A 3 -1.87 5.52 -8.67
C ASP A 3 -2.91 6.36 -7.91
N GLU A 4 -4.00 6.62 -8.61
CA GLU A 4 -5.17 7.36 -8.21
C GLU A 4 -6.36 6.41 -8.28
N LEU A 5 -7.37 6.70 -7.47
CA LEU A 5 -8.66 6.06 -7.63
C LEU A 5 -9.14 6.25 -9.09
N PRO A 6 -9.85 5.26 -9.66
CA PRO A 6 -10.58 5.45 -10.91
C PRO A 6 -11.35 6.76 -10.88
N ALA A 7 -11.39 7.49 -12.00
CA ALA A 7 -11.95 8.84 -12.06
C ALA A 7 -13.37 8.94 -11.45
N ALA A 8 -14.18 7.89 -11.59
CA ALA A 8 -15.51 7.81 -10.98
C ALA A 8 -15.46 7.80 -9.44
N LEU A 9 -14.55 7.03 -8.82
CA LEU A 9 -14.36 6.98 -7.38
C LEU A 9 -13.71 8.27 -6.85
N ALA A 10 -12.74 8.83 -7.56
CA ALA A 10 -12.15 10.13 -7.21
C ALA A 10 -13.20 11.25 -7.24
N THR A 11 -14.08 11.24 -8.25
CA THR A 11 -15.20 12.18 -8.37
C THR A 11 -16.22 12.00 -7.25
N LEU A 12 -16.54 10.76 -6.87
CA LEU A 12 -17.44 10.49 -5.75
C LEU A 12 -16.86 11.07 -4.45
N VAL A 13 -15.59 10.81 -4.17
CA VAL A 13 -14.89 11.29 -2.97
C VAL A 13 -14.92 12.82 -2.90
N SER A 14 -14.68 13.52 -4.01
CA SER A 14 -14.67 15.00 -4.02
C SER A 14 -16.04 15.64 -3.84
N GLN A 15 -17.12 14.91 -4.10
CA GLN A 15 -18.51 15.39 -3.97
C GLN A 15 -19.11 15.17 -2.58
N LEU A 16 -18.53 14.28 -1.78
CA LEU A 16 -19.04 13.98 -0.44
C LEU A 16 -18.62 15.07 0.56
N PRO A 17 -19.51 15.45 1.51
CA PRO A 17 -19.21 16.42 2.56
C PRO A 17 -18.34 15.75 3.66
N LEU A 18 -17.10 15.43 3.31
CA LEU A 18 -16.16 14.72 4.17
C LEU A 18 -15.42 15.71 5.10
N PRO A 19 -15.03 15.27 6.31
CA PRO A 19 -14.28 16.09 7.26
C PRO A 19 -12.81 16.19 6.85
N TRP A 20 -12.56 16.88 5.74
CA TRP A 20 -11.22 17.12 5.22
C TRP A 20 -10.36 17.87 6.24
N ILE A 21 -9.15 17.37 6.45
CA ILE A 21 -8.12 18.04 7.25
C ILE A 21 -7.13 18.68 6.28
N THR A 22 -6.98 19.98 6.34
CA THR A 22 -5.96 20.69 5.57
C THR A 22 -4.62 20.60 6.29
N VAL A 23 -3.60 20.12 5.60
CA VAL A 23 -2.23 20.13 6.09
C VAL A 23 -1.36 20.95 5.14
N ALA A 24 -0.63 21.91 5.69
CA ALA A 24 0.37 22.66 4.94
C ALA A 24 1.65 21.82 4.85
N PRO A 25 2.06 21.36 3.65
CA PRO A 25 3.33 20.67 3.53
C PRO A 25 4.50 21.65 3.76
N GLN A 26 5.67 21.13 4.12
CA GLN A 26 6.89 21.95 4.18
C GLN A 26 7.30 22.51 2.81
N ALA A 27 6.88 21.87 1.72
CA ALA A 27 7.06 22.32 0.35
C ALA A 27 5.87 21.86 -0.50
N GLY A 28 5.31 22.75 -1.32
CA GLY A 28 4.16 22.48 -2.19
C GLY A 28 2.85 23.09 -1.69
N PRO A 29 1.75 22.89 -2.44
CA PRO A 29 0.43 23.39 -2.06
C PRO A 29 -0.13 22.63 -0.86
N ALA A 30 -0.95 23.30 -0.04
CA ALA A 30 -1.73 22.65 1.00
C ALA A 30 -2.55 21.49 0.40
N LEU A 31 -2.60 20.38 1.13
CA LEU A 31 -3.38 19.22 0.73
C LEU A 31 -4.46 18.93 1.77
N ASP A 32 -5.68 18.79 1.27
CA ASP A 32 -6.80 18.27 2.05
C ASP A 32 -6.74 16.75 2.03
N TRP A 33 -6.79 16.15 3.22
CA TRP A 33 -6.80 14.70 3.36
C TRP A 33 -7.82 14.23 4.39
N LEU A 34 -8.27 12.99 4.20
CA LEU A 34 -9.24 12.31 5.04
C LEU A 34 -8.55 11.13 5.73
N PRO A 35 -8.41 11.12 7.07
CA PRO A 35 -7.87 9.99 7.80
C PRO A 35 -8.78 8.76 7.72
N ILE A 36 -8.24 7.64 7.27
CA ILE A 36 -8.95 6.35 7.24
C ILE A 36 -8.55 5.52 8.48
N PHE A 37 -7.26 5.30 8.68
CA PHE A 37 -6.74 4.62 9.88
C PHE A 37 -5.33 5.12 10.25
N ALA A 38 -4.81 4.68 11.39
CA ALA A 38 -3.45 4.96 11.80
C ALA A 38 -2.76 3.69 12.33
N PHE A 39 -1.44 3.63 12.22
CA PHE A 39 -0.62 2.54 12.73
C PHE A 39 0.66 3.08 13.39
N ALA A 40 1.55 2.17 13.80
CA ALA A 40 2.79 2.52 14.51
C ALA A 40 2.53 3.35 15.78
N GLN A 41 1.50 2.96 16.56
CA GLN A 41 1.00 3.67 17.75
C GLN A 41 0.47 5.08 17.44
N GLY A 42 -0.15 5.26 16.28
CA GLY A 42 -0.75 6.53 15.86
C GLY A 42 0.24 7.51 15.21
N ARG A 43 1.51 7.12 15.04
CA ARG A 43 2.54 7.98 14.42
C ARG A 43 2.42 8.11 12.92
N VAL A 44 1.82 7.12 12.26
CA VAL A 44 1.57 7.15 10.82
C VAL A 44 0.07 7.06 10.57
N GLY A 45 -0.50 8.15 10.06
CA GLY A 45 -1.87 8.18 9.54
C GLY A 45 -1.89 7.73 8.08
N ILE A 46 -2.94 7.03 7.69
CA ILE A 46 -3.21 6.63 6.30
C ILE A 46 -4.57 7.18 5.92
N GLY A 47 -4.65 7.77 4.73
CA GLY A 47 -5.86 8.41 4.28
C GLY A 47 -5.94 8.64 2.78
N LEU A 48 -6.98 9.35 2.37
CA LEU A 48 -7.19 9.78 0.99
C LEU A 48 -6.97 11.29 0.88
N SER A 49 -6.37 11.76 -0.20
CA SER A 49 -6.42 13.18 -0.55
C SER A 49 -7.76 13.53 -1.18
N SER A 50 -8.10 14.83 -1.19
CA SER A 50 -9.25 15.36 -1.94
C SER A 50 -9.17 15.14 -3.45
N GLN A 51 -7.98 14.77 -3.95
CA GLN A 51 -7.72 14.42 -5.35
C GLN A 51 -7.88 12.91 -5.63
N GLY A 52 -8.25 12.11 -4.63
CA GLY A 52 -8.47 10.68 -4.80
C GLY A 52 -7.18 9.84 -4.83
N ALA A 53 -6.09 10.32 -4.20
CA ALA A 53 -4.86 9.55 -4.04
C ALA A 53 -4.71 9.04 -2.60
N TRP A 54 -4.13 7.85 -2.42
CA TRP A 54 -3.74 7.39 -1.11
C TRP A 54 -2.54 8.18 -0.60
N VAL A 55 -2.64 8.68 0.63
CA VAL A 55 -1.61 9.46 1.30
C VAL A 55 -1.33 8.89 2.69
N GLN A 56 -0.12 9.14 3.16
CA GLN A 56 0.27 8.91 4.54
C GLN A 56 0.66 10.23 5.21
N VAL A 57 0.48 10.29 6.52
CA VAL A 57 0.85 11.44 7.34
C VAL A 57 1.78 10.99 8.45
N HIS A 58 2.98 11.58 8.49
CA HIS A 58 3.96 11.38 9.55
C HIS A 58 4.52 12.75 9.95
N ASP A 59 4.57 13.06 11.26
CA ASP A 59 5.04 14.36 11.78
C ASP A 59 4.41 15.58 11.05
N GLN A 60 3.09 15.55 10.83
CA GLN A 60 2.34 16.58 10.10
C GLN A 60 2.77 16.77 8.63
N ARG A 61 3.51 15.82 8.05
CA ARG A 61 3.86 15.82 6.62
C ARG A 61 2.98 14.83 5.89
N VAL A 62 2.24 15.31 4.91
CA VAL A 62 1.46 14.47 4.01
C VAL A 62 2.35 14.04 2.84
N MET A 63 2.41 12.74 2.58
CA MET A 63 3.18 12.17 1.48
C MET A 63 2.29 11.21 0.69
N PRO A 64 2.27 11.31 -0.65
CA PRO A 64 1.59 10.34 -1.49
C PRO A 64 2.17 8.92 -1.33
N CYS A 65 1.31 7.90 -1.37
CA CYS A 65 1.72 6.49 -1.29
C CYS A 65 2.13 5.92 -2.66
N ILE A 66 2.97 6.64 -3.40
CA ILE A 66 3.24 6.36 -4.82
C ILE A 66 4.53 5.56 -4.98
N GLU A 67 5.68 6.08 -4.52
CA GLU A 67 6.99 5.48 -4.79
C GLU A 67 8.11 5.92 -3.83
N GLY A 68 9.25 5.24 -3.95
CA GLY A 68 10.50 5.63 -3.31
C GLY A 68 10.45 5.65 -1.78
N ALA A 69 11.04 6.70 -1.19
CA ALA A 69 11.14 6.87 0.26
C ALA A 69 9.76 6.91 0.96
N ALA A 70 8.70 7.32 0.26
CA ALA A 70 7.36 7.30 0.81
C ALA A 70 6.90 5.85 1.10
N LEU A 71 7.18 4.89 0.23
CA LEU A 71 6.79 3.50 0.49
C LEU A 71 7.62 2.85 1.61
N VAL A 72 8.83 3.33 1.87
CA VAL A 72 9.65 2.86 3.00
C VAL A 72 8.97 3.18 4.34
N ALA A 73 8.34 4.34 4.46
CA ALA A 73 7.58 4.73 5.65
C ALA A 73 6.33 3.86 5.90
N LEU A 74 5.87 3.12 4.88
CA LEU A 74 4.76 2.17 4.98
C LEU A 74 5.19 0.76 5.37
N LEU A 75 6.49 0.44 5.38
CA LEU A 75 6.97 -0.89 5.74
C LEU A 75 6.51 -1.38 7.13
N PRO A 76 6.34 -0.53 8.17
CA PRO A 76 5.81 -1.00 9.44
C PRO A 76 4.37 -1.54 9.36
N LEU A 77 3.63 -1.30 8.27
CA LEU A 77 2.37 -2.02 8.03
C LEU A 77 2.58 -3.53 7.96
N LEU A 78 3.71 -3.99 7.39
CA LEU A 78 4.04 -5.41 7.23
C LEU A 78 4.22 -6.15 8.57
N GLU A 79 4.31 -5.42 9.69
CA GLU A 79 4.36 -6.00 11.02
C GLU A 79 3.00 -6.52 11.50
N MET A 80 1.92 -6.01 10.92
CA MET A 80 0.55 -6.47 11.18
C MET A 80 0.18 -7.61 10.21
N PRO A 81 -0.69 -8.54 10.61
CA PRO A 81 -1.33 -9.47 9.68
C PRO A 81 -2.07 -8.72 8.56
N LEU A 82 -1.99 -9.23 7.33
CA LEU A 82 -2.61 -8.61 6.15
C LEU A 82 -4.11 -8.36 6.38
N GLU A 83 -4.83 -9.35 6.89
CA GLU A 83 -6.27 -9.25 7.17
C GLU A 83 -6.60 -8.20 8.22
N GLN A 84 -5.71 -7.96 9.20
CA GLN A 84 -5.90 -6.87 10.16
C GLN A 84 -5.83 -5.51 9.47
N VAL A 85 -4.89 -5.33 8.53
CA VAL A 85 -4.78 -4.07 7.77
C VAL A 85 -5.99 -3.87 6.87
N ARG A 86 -6.49 -4.94 6.23
CA ARG A 86 -7.73 -4.89 5.45
C ARG A 86 -8.93 -4.49 6.31
N ALA A 87 -9.05 -5.05 7.51
CA ALA A 87 -10.13 -4.71 8.44
C ALA A 87 -10.06 -3.25 8.89
N LEU A 88 -8.88 -2.75 9.26
CA LEU A 88 -8.68 -1.33 9.63
C LEU A 88 -9.05 -0.39 8.49
N LEU A 89 -8.71 -0.76 7.27
CA LEU A 89 -9.03 0.01 6.09
C LEU A 89 -10.54 0.00 5.81
N SER A 90 -11.18 -1.17 5.88
CA SER A 90 -12.63 -1.33 5.72
C SER A 90 -13.41 -0.50 6.74
N GLU A 91 -13.05 -0.61 8.02
CA GLU A 91 -13.68 0.13 9.11
C GLU A 91 -13.50 1.65 8.93
N GLY A 92 -12.30 2.08 8.52
CA GLY A 92 -12.02 3.48 8.25
C GLY A 92 -12.85 4.04 7.11
N LEU A 93 -13.06 3.27 6.03
CA LEU A 93 -13.93 3.66 4.91
C LEU A 93 -15.40 3.71 5.35
N ASP A 94 -15.88 2.70 6.08
CA ASP A 94 -17.26 2.64 6.57
C ASP A 94 -17.59 3.82 7.48
N ARG A 95 -16.65 4.23 8.34
CA ARG A 95 -16.81 5.39 9.23
C ARG A 95 -17.13 6.68 8.47
N HIS A 96 -16.68 6.79 7.23
CA HIS A 96 -16.90 7.95 6.37
C HIS A 96 -17.96 7.71 5.28
N GLY A 97 -18.66 6.57 5.33
CA GLY A 97 -19.65 6.20 4.32
C GLY A 97 -19.05 5.99 2.92
N LEU A 98 -17.77 5.65 2.84
CA LEU A 98 -17.04 5.48 1.58
C LEU A 98 -17.19 4.04 1.03
N PRO A 99 -17.28 3.85 -0.30
CA PRO A 99 -17.34 2.51 -0.88
C PRO A 99 -16.09 1.68 -0.58
N GLN A 100 -16.30 0.40 -0.23
CA GLN A 100 -15.21 -0.55 0.01
C GLN A 100 -14.29 -0.76 -1.20
N ALA A 101 -14.81 -0.55 -2.43
CA ALA A 101 -14.02 -0.59 -3.65
C ALA A 101 -12.81 0.37 -3.65
N ILE A 102 -12.87 1.48 -2.91
CA ILE A 102 -11.72 2.39 -2.74
C ILE A 102 -10.55 1.65 -2.08
N GLY A 103 -10.83 0.77 -1.13
CA GLY A 103 -9.82 -0.02 -0.43
C GLY A 103 -9.08 -1.03 -1.30
N GLU A 104 -9.70 -1.48 -2.38
CA GLU A 104 -9.06 -2.37 -3.36
C GLU A 104 -7.91 -1.67 -4.11
N HIS A 105 -7.93 -0.34 -4.14
CA HIS A 105 -6.88 0.50 -4.74
C HIS A 105 -5.78 0.89 -3.75
N PHE A 106 -5.84 0.44 -2.49
CA PHE A 106 -4.73 0.66 -1.56
C PHE A 106 -3.45 -0.04 -2.07
N PRO A 107 -2.27 0.60 -2.01
CA PRO A 107 -1.06 0.11 -2.69
C PRO A 107 -0.36 -1.07 -1.98
N PHE A 108 -1.11 -2.08 -1.51
CA PHE A 108 -0.59 -3.29 -0.87
C PHE A 108 0.58 -3.91 -1.65
N ALA A 109 0.41 -4.07 -2.97
CA ALA A 109 1.40 -4.64 -3.85
C ALA A 109 2.73 -3.88 -3.84
N ARG A 110 2.67 -2.55 -3.80
CA ARG A 110 3.87 -1.71 -3.81
C ARG A 110 4.57 -1.77 -2.46
N VAL A 111 3.82 -1.74 -1.35
CA VAL A 111 4.38 -1.91 0.00
C VAL A 111 5.12 -3.26 0.10
N VAL A 112 4.51 -4.33 -0.40
CA VAL A 112 5.15 -5.66 -0.44
C VAL A 112 6.39 -5.65 -1.33
N ALA A 113 6.31 -5.10 -2.54
CA ALA A 113 7.48 -5.02 -3.44
C ALA A 113 8.64 -4.22 -2.82
N THR A 114 8.35 -3.09 -2.17
CA THR A 114 9.35 -2.29 -1.44
C THR A 114 9.99 -3.09 -0.31
N GLY A 115 9.20 -3.85 0.45
CA GLY A 115 9.72 -4.71 1.51
C GLY A 115 10.57 -5.86 0.98
N LEU A 116 10.15 -6.50 -0.11
CA LEU A 116 10.89 -7.60 -0.77
C LEU A 116 12.25 -7.13 -1.32
N LEU A 117 12.32 -5.91 -1.84
CA LEU A 117 13.54 -5.32 -2.39
C LEU A 117 14.34 -4.52 -1.35
N SER A 118 13.92 -4.55 -0.08
CA SER A 118 14.64 -3.89 1.02
C SER A 118 15.98 -4.60 1.28
N PRO A 119 17.06 -3.87 1.59
CA PRO A 119 18.31 -4.48 2.05
C PRO A 119 18.18 -5.15 3.43
N SER A 120 17.07 -4.90 4.16
CA SER A 120 16.81 -5.48 5.47
C SER A 120 16.17 -6.85 5.36
N GLU A 121 16.81 -7.88 5.92
CA GLU A 121 16.23 -9.23 6.01
C GLU A 121 14.91 -9.23 6.81
N TYR A 122 14.77 -8.33 7.79
CA TYR A 122 13.53 -8.17 8.56
C TYR A 122 12.36 -7.78 7.65
N TRP A 123 12.51 -6.69 6.89
CA TRP A 123 11.46 -6.22 5.97
C TRP A 123 11.19 -7.21 4.84
N THR A 124 12.25 -7.82 4.33
CA THR A 124 12.15 -8.88 3.31
C THR A 124 11.32 -10.05 3.82
N THR A 125 11.57 -10.51 5.06
CA THR A 125 10.84 -11.62 5.67
C THR A 125 9.37 -11.30 5.90
N ARG A 126 9.06 -10.08 6.35
CA ARG A 126 7.68 -9.62 6.54
C ARG A 126 6.93 -9.49 5.22
N ALA A 127 7.58 -8.95 4.19
CA ALA A 127 6.99 -8.85 2.86
C ALA A 127 6.75 -10.21 2.20
N LEU A 128 7.66 -11.17 2.38
CA LEU A 128 7.45 -12.56 1.96
C LEU A 128 6.21 -13.19 2.61
N GLN A 129 5.91 -12.83 3.87
CA GLN A 129 4.70 -13.30 4.55
C GLN A 129 3.44 -12.74 3.90
N TRP A 130 3.36 -11.42 3.70
CA TRP A 130 2.22 -10.80 3.02
C TRP A 130 2.01 -11.29 1.58
N ALA A 131 3.09 -11.56 0.84
CA ALA A 131 3.00 -12.18 -0.48
C ALA A 131 2.40 -13.60 -0.43
N ALA A 132 2.76 -14.38 0.60
CA ALA A 132 2.18 -15.70 0.84
C ALA A 132 0.69 -15.60 1.23
N ASP A 133 0.34 -14.60 2.04
CA ASP A 133 -1.00 -14.40 2.59
C ASP A 133 -2.02 -13.87 1.56
N GLY A 134 -1.55 -13.41 0.38
CA GLY A 134 -2.45 -13.12 -0.73
C GLY A 134 -2.23 -11.79 -1.46
N VAL A 135 -1.21 -11.00 -1.12
CA VAL A 135 -0.86 -9.84 -1.94
C VAL A 135 -0.14 -10.31 -3.20
N ARG A 136 -0.88 -10.36 -4.32
CA ARG A 136 -0.40 -10.92 -5.59
C ARG A 136 -0.64 -9.93 -6.73
N CYS A 137 0.42 -9.64 -7.48
CA CYS A 137 0.35 -8.96 -8.78
C CYS A 137 1.69 -9.09 -9.52
N ALA A 138 1.76 -8.61 -10.75
CA ALA A 138 2.97 -8.63 -11.56
C ALA A 138 4.17 -7.95 -10.87
N THR A 139 3.95 -6.84 -10.16
CA THR A 139 5.02 -6.13 -9.42
C THR A 139 5.60 -6.98 -8.29
N VAL A 140 4.75 -7.64 -7.50
CA VAL A 140 5.20 -8.55 -6.43
C VAL A 140 5.93 -9.76 -7.03
N GLN A 141 5.43 -10.29 -8.15
CA GLN A 141 6.07 -11.40 -8.83
C GLN A 141 7.47 -11.06 -9.36
N ALA A 142 7.62 -9.89 -9.99
CA ALA A 142 8.92 -9.40 -10.42
C ALA A 142 9.90 -9.24 -9.24
N ALA A 143 9.44 -8.67 -8.12
CA ALA A 143 10.25 -8.54 -6.91
C ALA A 143 10.65 -9.91 -6.33
N LEU A 144 9.74 -10.89 -6.31
CA LEU A 144 10.05 -12.26 -5.87
C LEU A 144 11.06 -12.96 -6.79
N HIS A 145 11.00 -12.73 -8.10
CA HIS A 145 11.98 -13.27 -9.04
C HIS A 145 13.38 -12.73 -8.73
N THR A 146 13.53 -11.40 -8.64
CA THR A 146 14.79 -10.73 -8.27
C THR A 146 15.32 -11.25 -6.95
N LEU A 147 14.44 -11.38 -5.94
CA LEU A 147 14.82 -11.86 -4.61
C LEU A 147 15.23 -13.34 -4.61
N SER A 148 14.68 -14.16 -5.52
CA SER A 148 15.04 -15.58 -5.62
C SER A 148 16.47 -15.81 -6.12
N GLU A 149 16.99 -14.85 -6.88
CA GLU A 149 18.35 -14.86 -7.45
C GLU A 149 19.33 -14.17 -6.51
N ASN A 150 18.96 -12.98 -6.02
CA ASN A 150 19.87 -12.06 -5.34
C ASN A 150 19.60 -11.89 -3.84
N GLY A 151 18.65 -12.63 -3.28
CA GLY A 151 18.27 -12.47 -1.87
C GLY A 151 19.43 -12.69 -0.90
N PRO A 152 19.45 -11.97 0.24
CA PRO A 152 20.61 -11.90 1.14
C PRO A 152 20.97 -13.25 1.77
N THR A 153 19.98 -14.11 1.99
CA THR A 153 20.19 -15.43 2.61
C THR A 153 19.60 -16.55 1.75
N GLN A 154 20.13 -17.77 1.92
CA GLN A 154 19.63 -18.95 1.21
C GLN A 154 18.16 -19.21 1.52
N ASN A 155 17.74 -19.00 2.77
CA ASN A 155 16.35 -19.14 3.19
C ASN A 155 15.45 -18.16 2.42
N VAL A 156 15.81 -16.88 2.38
CA VAL A 156 15.08 -15.85 1.63
C VAL A 156 14.96 -16.23 0.14
N ARG A 157 16.08 -16.60 -0.51
CA ARG A 157 16.07 -17.01 -1.92
C ARG A 157 15.17 -18.22 -2.17
N HIS A 158 15.20 -19.21 -1.28
CA HIS A 158 14.37 -20.41 -1.40
C HIS A 158 12.88 -20.10 -1.23
N ARG A 159 12.51 -19.30 -0.22
CA ARG A 159 11.12 -18.86 0.01
C ARG A 159 10.60 -18.04 -1.16
N ALA A 160 11.39 -17.09 -1.66
CA ALA A 160 11.03 -16.27 -2.81
C ALA A 160 10.78 -17.14 -4.06
N ARG A 161 11.67 -18.10 -4.35
CA ARG A 161 11.51 -19.05 -5.46
C ARG A 161 10.26 -19.90 -5.31
N LYS A 162 9.99 -20.40 -4.10
CA LYS A 162 8.78 -21.19 -3.82
C LYS A 162 7.54 -20.37 -4.11
N LEU A 163 7.46 -19.14 -3.61
CA LEU A 163 6.31 -18.26 -3.86
C LEU A 163 6.17 -17.91 -5.34
N ALA A 164 7.24 -17.49 -6.01
CA ALA A 164 7.23 -17.13 -7.43
C ALA A 164 6.67 -18.24 -8.34
N ARG A 165 6.89 -19.52 -8.00
CA ARG A 165 6.36 -20.68 -8.73
C ARG A 165 4.86 -20.92 -8.54
N HIS A 166 4.32 -20.52 -7.39
CA HIS A 166 2.89 -20.70 -7.07
C HIS A 166 2.07 -19.44 -7.38
N LEU A 167 2.74 -18.36 -7.80
CA LEU A 167 2.11 -17.15 -8.33
C LEU A 167 1.93 -17.30 -9.85
N PRO A 168 0.70 -17.46 -10.37
CA PRO A 168 0.49 -17.47 -11.82
C PRO A 168 0.93 -16.12 -12.42
N VAL A 169 1.61 -16.18 -13.57
CA VAL A 169 2.01 -15.00 -14.38
C VAL A 169 0.79 -14.32 -15.05
N ASN A 170 -0.41 -14.91 -14.98
CA ASN A 170 -1.57 -14.44 -15.73
C ASN A 170 -2.65 -13.79 -14.85
N ALA A 171 -2.64 -12.46 -14.82
CA ALA A 171 -3.85 -11.61 -14.77
C ALA A 171 -3.66 -10.35 -15.65
N LEU A 172 -2.95 -10.51 -16.77
CA LEU A 172 -2.97 -9.56 -17.89
C LEU A 172 -3.58 -10.33 -19.07
N ARG A 173 -4.78 -9.92 -19.51
CA ARG A 173 -5.74 -10.58 -20.44
C ARG A 173 -6.68 -11.53 -19.68
N SER A 174 -7.96 -11.20 -19.47
CA SER A 174 -8.93 -10.80 -20.48
C SER A 174 -9.84 -9.66 -20.02
N GLY A 175 -9.80 -8.58 -20.78
CA GLY A 175 -10.83 -7.56 -20.89
C GLY A 175 -10.86 -7.18 -22.37
N GLU A 176 -11.47 -8.04 -23.16
CA GLU A 176 -12.15 -7.69 -24.41
C GLU A 176 -13.64 -7.93 -24.18
#